data_AF-A0A957HWF9-F1
#
_entry.id   AF-A0A957HWF9-F1
#
_cell.length_a   1.000
_cell.length_b   1.000
_cell.length_c   1.000
_cell.angle_alpha   90.00
_cell.angle_beta   90.00
_cell.angle_gamma   90.00
#
_symmetry.space_group_name_H-M   'P 1'
#
loop_
_entity.id
_entity.type
_entity.pdbx_description
1 polymer ?
#
loop_
_entity_poly.entity_id
_entity_poly.type
_entity_poly.pdbx_seq_one_letter_code
_entity_poly.pdbx_strand_id
1 'polypeptide(L)' 'MTVKKVLFGRKQFSFDHGVQKLERMSITEKPLKGEDESCFTERLMRQYGDQQGEIEVVIKSGRPEYAIITFELDESAV' A
#
# COMPACT_ATOMS: atom_id res chain seq x y z
N MET A 1 5.98 13.83 4.80
CA MET A 1 5.10 12.94 4.02
C MET A 1 3.72 12.92 4.66
N THR A 2 2.68 13.34 3.94
CA THR A 2 1.30 13.24 4.44
C THR A 2 0.73 11.90 4.00
N VAL A 3 0.85 10.89 4.85
CA VAL A 3 0.21 9.59 4.60
C VAL A 3 -1.30 9.83 4.50
N LYS A 4 -1.87 9.67 3.30
CA LYS A 4 -3.32 9.73 3.09
C LYS A 4 -4.01 8.76 4.05
N LYS A 5 -5.18 9.15 4.56
CA LYS A 5 -5.95 8.36 5.53
C LYS A 5 -6.16 6.93 5.02
N VAL A 6 -5.44 5.97 5.60
CA VAL A 6 -5.58 4.54 5.30
C VAL A 6 -6.92 4.08 5.88
N LEU A 7 -7.88 3.77 5.00
CA LEU A 7 -9.21 3.29 5.42
C LEU A 7 -9.18 1.79 5.77
N PHE A 8 -8.37 1.01 5.06
CA PHE A 8 -8.20 -0.43 5.26
C PHE A 8 -6.74 -0.82 5.00
N GLY A 9 -6.12 -1.49 5.98
CA GLY A 9 -4.72 -1.88 5.89
C GLY A 9 -4.20 -2.52 7.16
N ARG A 10 -2.89 -2.76 7.18
CA ARG A 10 -2.13 -3.31 8.31
C ARG A 10 -0.97 -2.35 8.62
N LYS A 11 -0.73 -2.14 9.90
CA LYS A 11 0.47 -1.45 10.39
C LYS A 11 1.23 -2.44 11.24
N GLN A 12 2.52 -2.56 10.98
CA GLN A 12 3.44 -3.34 11.79
C GLN A 12 4.44 -2.39 12.41
N PHE A 13 4.57 -2.47 13.72
CA PHE A 13 5.52 -1.70 14.50
C PHE A 13 6.26 -2.64 15.45
N SER A 14 7.52 -2.30 15.69
CA SER A 14 8.24 -2.78 16.86
C SER A 14 8.04 -1.78 18.01
N PHE A 15 8.34 -2.19 19.24
CA PHE A 15 8.30 -1.28 20.38
C PHE A 15 9.49 -1.59 21.31
N ASP A 16 10.07 -0.53 21.87
CA ASP A 16 11.14 -0.62 22.84
C ASP A 16 10.99 0.50 23.88
N HIS A 17 11.11 0.17 25.17
CA HIS A 17 10.94 1.11 26.29
C HIS A 17 9.69 2.02 26.21
N GLY A 18 8.58 1.50 25.67
CA GLY A 18 7.32 2.25 25.53
C GLY A 18 7.28 3.21 24.34
N VAL A 19 8.31 3.20 23.49
CA VAL A 19 8.36 3.95 22.23
C VAL A 19 8.02 2.99 21.09
N GLN A 20 7.05 3.36 20.26
CA GLN A 20 6.71 2.62 19.04
C GLN A 20 7.66 3.02 17.90
N LYS A 21 8.11 2.04 17.12
CA LYS A 21 8.79 2.26 15.83
C LYS A 21 7.97 1.60 14.72
N LEU A 22 7.43 2.41 13.82
CA LEU A 22 6.60 1.91 12.72
C LEU A 22 7.51 1.36 11.62
N GLU A 23 7.48 0.05 11.42
CA GLU A 23 8.38 -0.67 10.50
C GLU A 23 7.79 -0.74 9.10
N ARG A 24 6.48 -1.00 9.02
CA ARG A 24 5.81 -1.29 7.75
C ARG A 24 4.36 -0.88 7.81
N MET A 25 3.87 -0.38 6.69
CA MET A 25 2.46 -0.13 6.47
C MET A 25 2.04 -0.77 5.16
N SER A 26 0.99 -1.59 5.20
CA SER A 26 0.40 -2.16 3.99
C SER A 26 -1.06 -1.75 3.89
N ILE A 27 -1.54 -1.49 2.68
CA ILE A 27 -2.93 -1.15 2.40
C ILE A 27 -3.49 -2.10 1.35
N THR A 28 -4.80 -2.33 1.40
CA THR A 28 -5.47 -3.17 0.41
C THR A 28 -6.40 -2.31 -0.44
N GLU A 29 -6.17 -2.33 -1.75
CA GLU A 29 -6.99 -1.62 -2.73
C GLU A 29 -7.71 -2.62 -3.62
N LYS A 30 -8.94 -2.29 -4.01
CA LYS A 30 -9.72 -3.11 -4.95
C LYS A 30 -9.84 -2.40 -6.30
N PRO A 31 -9.98 -3.15 -7.40
CA PRO A 31 -10.34 -2.57 -8.68
C PRO A 31 -11.70 -1.88 -8.58
N LEU A 32 -11.85 -0.78 -9.31
CA LEU A 32 -13.13 -0.15 -9.51
C LEU A 32 -14.01 -0.99 -10.45
N LYS A 33 -15.31 -0.76 -10.43
CA LYS A 33 -16.25 -1.49 -11.29
C LYS A 33 -15.89 -1.26 -12.77
N GLY A 34 -15.52 -2.34 -13.46
CA GLY A 34 -15.18 -2.31 -14.89
C GLY A 34 -13.72 -1.93 -15.18
N GLU A 35 -12.90 -1.76 -14.15
CA GLU A 35 -11.47 -1.53 -14.30
C GLU A 35 -10.78 -2.84 -14.74
N ASP A 36 -10.01 -2.77 -15.82
CA ASP A 36 -9.11 -3.86 -16.24
C ASP A 36 -7.76 -3.79 -15.51
N GLU A 37 -6.90 -4.77 -15.75
CA GLU A 37 -5.59 -4.88 -15.08
C GLU A 37 -4.70 -3.65 -15.33
N SER A 38 -4.66 -3.16 -16.57
CA SER A 38 -3.85 -2.00 -16.95
C SER A 38 -4.34 -0.73 -16.26
N CYS A 39 -5.65 -0.46 -16.33
CA CYS A 39 -6.26 0.68 -15.67
C CYS A 39 -6.05 0.64 -14.15
N PHE A 40 -6.20 -0.54 -13.55
CA PHE A 40 -6.00 -0.73 -12.11
C PHE A 40 -4.57 -0.41 -11.70
N THR A 41 -3.60 -0.97 -12.43
CA THR A 41 -2.18 -0.75 -12.17
C THR A 41 -1.79 0.72 -12.35
N GLU A 42 -2.25 1.37 -13.43
CA GLU A 42 -2.00 2.79 -13.66
C GLU A 42 -2.56 3.67 -12.53
N ARG A 43 -3.79 3.38 -12.06
CA ARG A 43 -4.38 4.12 -10.95
C ARG A 43 -3.56 3.97 -9.67
N LEU A 44 -3.13 2.75 -9.35
CA LEU A 44 -2.28 2.50 -8.18
C LEU A 44 -0.96 3.26 -8.30
N MET A 45 -0.29 3.23 -9.46
CA MET A 45 0.95 3.97 -9.69
C MET A 45 0.76 5.49 -9.61
N ARG A 46 -0.35 6.04 -10.12
CA ARG A 46 -0.66 7.47 -9.95
C ARG A 46 -0.92 7.86 -8.50
N GLN A 47 -1.43 6.93 -7.70
CA GLN A 47 -1.84 7.20 -6.32
C GLN A 47 -0.71 6.99 -5.31
N TYR A 48 0.20 6.06 -5.57
CA TYR A 48 1.23 5.61 -4.63
C TYR A 48 2.64 5.55 -5.22
N GLY A 49 2.82 5.74 -6.53
CA GLY A 49 4.12 5.61 -7.19
C GLY A 49 5.12 6.72 -6.85
N ASP A 50 4.70 7.74 -6.10
CA ASP A 50 5.57 8.75 -5.50
C ASP A 50 6.18 8.32 -4.16
N GLN A 51 5.76 7.18 -3.63
CA GLN A 51 6.22 6.60 -2.37
C GLN A 51 7.14 5.41 -2.65
N GLN A 52 8.13 5.21 -1.77
CA GLN A 52 8.96 4.01 -1.80
C GLN A 52 8.17 2.82 -1.23
N GLY A 53 8.11 1.75 -2.01
CA GLY A 53 7.37 0.56 -1.61
C GLY A 53 7.18 -0.43 -2.76
N GLU A 54 6.33 -1.41 -2.50
CA GLU A 54 5.97 -2.47 -3.42
C GLU A 54 4.45 -2.53 -3.60
N ILE A 55 4.01 -2.97 -4.78
CA ILE A 55 2.60 -3.21 -5.10
C ILE A 55 2.48 -4.63 -5.62
N GLU A 56 1.72 -5.47 -4.90
CA GLU A 56 1.39 -6.83 -5.31
C GLU A 56 -0.07 -6.87 -5.78
N VAL A 57 -0.31 -7.23 -7.04
CA VAL A 57 -1.66 -7.37 -7.61
C VAL A 57 -2.06 -8.84 -7.64
N VAL A 58 -3.20 -9.17 -7.02
CA VAL A 58 -3.77 -10.51 -7.04
C VAL A 58 -4.75 -10.65 -8.20
N ILE A 59 -4.43 -11.56 -9.12
CA ILE A 59 -5.27 -11.89 -10.28
C ILE A 59 -6.04 -13.18 -10.00
N LYS A 60 -7.36 -13.16 -10.22
CA LYS A 60 -8.24 -14.32 -10.12
C LYS A 60 -9.10 -14.42 -11.37
N SER A 61 -9.12 -15.60 -12.00
CA SER A 61 -9.87 -15.83 -13.24
C SER A 61 -9.55 -14.82 -14.36
N GLY A 62 -8.29 -14.41 -14.46
CA GLY A 62 -7.82 -13.45 -15.47
C GLY A 62 -8.26 -12.00 -15.24
N ARG A 63 -8.72 -11.66 -14.04
CA ARG A 63 -9.08 -10.29 -13.65
C ARG A 63 -8.41 -9.91 -12.33
N PRO A 64 -8.07 -8.64 -12.12
CA PRO A 64 -7.60 -8.20 -10.82
C PRO A 64 -8.72 -8.35 -9.78
N GLU A 65 -8.38 -8.84 -8.59
CA GLU A 65 -9.29 -8.98 -7.46
C GLU A 65 -9.00 -7.91 -6.40
N TYR A 66 -7.71 -7.72 -6.07
CA TYR A 66 -7.22 -6.66 -5.18
C TYR A 66 -5.71 -6.47 -5.36
N ALA A 67 -5.18 -5.40 -4.79
CA ALA A 67 -3.75 -5.17 -4.64
C ALA A 67 -3.39 -4.94 -3.18
N ILE A 68 -2.19 -5.36 -2.78
CA ILE A 68 -1.55 -5.02 -1.52
C ILE A 68 -0.44 -4.03 -1.85
N ILE A 69 -0.49 -2.84 -1.26
CA ILE A 69 0.56 -1.83 -1.40
C ILE A 69 1.28 -1.75 -0.08
N THR A 70 2.58 -2.04 -0.06
CA THR A 70 3.42 -2.00 1.14
C THR A 70 4.42 -0.86 1.02
N PHE A 71 4.42 0.02 2.01
CA PHE A 71 5.35 1.14 2.11
C PHE A 71 6.51 0.77 3.05
N GLU A 72 7.72 1.02 2.57
CA GLU A 72 8.90 1.03 3.42
C GLU A 72 8.96 2.39 4.11
N LEU A 73 9.03 2.38 5.44
CA LEU A 73 9.12 3.60 6.22
C LEU A 73 10.58 3.79 6.60
N ASP A 74 11.28 4.64 5.85
CA ASP A 74 12.65 5.01 6.16
C ASP A 74 12.71 5.72 7.51
N GLU A 75 13.51 5.16 8.43
CA GLU A 75 13.82 5.76 9.74
C GLU A 75 14.61 7.08 9.62
N SER A 76 15.08 7.42 8.42
CA SER A 76 15.92 8.57 8.14
C SER A 76 15.17 9.91 8.06
N ALA A 77 13.84 9.91 8.26
CA ALA A 77 13.00 11.10 8.18
C ALA A 77 12.52 11.58 9.57
N VAL A 78 13.45 11.74 10.52
CA VAL A 78 13.25 12.47 11.78
C VAL A 78 14.27 13.62 11.87
#